data_AF-A0A6J7IRG2-F1
#
_entry.id   AF-A0A6J7IRG2-F1
#
_cell.length_a   1.000
_cell.length_b   1.000
_cell.length_c   1.000
_cell.angle_alpha   90.00
_cell.angle_beta   90.00
_cell.angle_gamma   90.00
#
_symmetry.space_group_name_H-M   'P 1'
#
loop_
_entity.id
_entity.type
_entity.pdbx_description
1 polymer ?
#
loop_
_entity_poly.entity_id
_entity_poly.type
_entity_poly.pdbx_seq_one_letter_code
_entity_poly.pdbx_strand_id
1 'polypeptide(L)' 'MSDVSDGAINCNCHGSKFSATDGSVVNGPANSPLAPVALTVSGTSINLS' A
#
# COMPACT_ATOMS: atom_id res chain seq x y z
N MET A 1 10.41 8.41 2.79
CA MET A 1 9.28 8.76 1.91
C MET A 1 9.00 7.54 1.06
N SER A 2 7.77 7.04 1.07
CA SER A 2 7.36 5.90 0.25
C SER A 2 6.90 6.39 -1.12
N ASP A 3 7.11 5.61 -2.16
CA ASP A 3 6.66 5.87 -3.53
C ASP A 3 5.65 4.78 -3.98
N VAL A 4 4.84 5.07 -4.99
CA VAL A 4 3.99 4.06 -5.64
C VAL A 4 4.30 4.04 -7.13
N SER A 5 4.91 2.96 -7.60
CA SER A 5 5.31 2.76 -9.00
C SER A 5 5.34 1.28 -9.36
N ASP A 6 5.20 0.96 -10.64
CA ASP A 6 5.27 -0.42 -11.18
C ASP A 6 4.33 -1.41 -10.46
N GLY A 7 3.15 -0.96 -10.04
CA GLY A 7 2.17 -1.78 -9.32
C GLY A 7 2.55 -2.08 -7.86
N ALA A 8 3.55 -1.39 -7.31
CA ALA A 8 4.01 -1.59 -5.94
C ALA A 8 4.09 -0.29 -5.12
N ILE A 9 3.83 -0.42 -3.83
CA ILE A 9 4.13 0.56 -2.80
C ILE A 9 5.55 0.27 -2.30
N ASN A 10 6.46 1.22 -2.50
CA ASN A 10 7.88 1.10 -2.23
C ASN A 10 8.23 1.74 -0.87
N CYS A 11 8.83 0.97 0.03
CA CYS A 11 9.36 1.48 1.30
C CYS A 11 10.84 1.82 1.15
N ASN A 12 11.14 3.12 1.02
CA ASN A 12 12.51 3.60 0.79
C ASN A 12 13.41 3.51 2.04
N CYS A 13 12.89 3.03 3.19
CA CYS A 13 13.69 2.85 4.40
C CYS A 13 14.54 1.57 4.37
N HIS A 14 13.96 0.45 3.90
CA HIS A 14 14.62 -0.88 3.93
C HIS A 14 14.40 -1.70 2.65
N GLY A 15 13.71 -1.14 1.65
CA GLY A 15 13.46 -1.80 0.37
C GLY A 15 12.25 -2.74 0.34
N SER A 16 11.45 -2.81 1.41
CA SER A 16 10.20 -3.59 1.38
C SER A 16 9.29 -3.07 0.26
N LYS A 17 8.62 -3.99 -0.43
CA LYS A 17 7.63 -3.68 -1.46
C LYS A 17 6.32 -4.36 -1.14
N PHE A 18 5.23 -3.66 -1.37
CA PHE A 18 3.88 -4.17 -1.19
C PHE A 18 3.09 -4.01 -2.49
N SER A 19 2.19 -4.91 -2.78
CA SER A 19 1.28 -4.81 -3.93
C SER A 19 0.39 -3.57 -3.78
N ALA A 20 0.29 -2.74 -4.82
CA ALA A 20 -0.61 -1.59 -4.83
C ALA A 20 -2.09 -2.00 -4.93
N THR A 21 -2.36 -3.26 -5.28
CA THR A 21 -3.72 -3.80 -5.43
C THR A 21 -4.34 -4.16 -4.09
N ASP A 22 -3.57 -4.78 -3.20
CA ASP A 22 -4.09 -5.42 -1.99
C ASP A 22 -3.16 -5.32 -0.76
N GLY A 23 -2.00 -4.67 -0.89
CA GLY A 23 -1.05 -4.50 0.21
C GLY A 23 -0.24 -5.76 0.56
N SER A 24 -0.32 -6.84 -0.23
CA SER A 24 0.46 -8.07 0.01
C SER A 24 1.96 -7.80 -0.07
N VAL A 25 2.79 -8.51 0.70
CA VAL A 25 4.26 -8.40 0.59
C VAL A 25 4.72 -8.93 -0.76
N VAL A 26 5.46 -8.10 -1.50
CA VAL A 26 6.13 -8.45 -2.76
C VAL A 26 7.64 -8.59 -2.54
N ASN A 27 8.22 -7.79 -1.65
CA ASN A 27 9.63 -7.86 -1.28
C ASN A 27 9.82 -7.55 0.22
N GLY A 28 10.70 -8.31 0.87
CA GLY A 28 11.08 -8.12 2.27
C GLY A 28 11.96 -6.87 2.49
N PRO A 29 12.34 -6.55 3.74
CA PRO A 29 12.31 -7.40 4.95
C PRO A 29 10.95 -7.50 5.67
N ALA A 30 9.92 -6.75 5.25
CA ALA A 30 8.58 -6.93 5.80
C ALA A 30 8.09 -8.36 5.54
N ASN A 31 7.44 -8.98 6.53
CA ASN A 31 6.95 -10.35 6.46
C ASN A 31 5.42 -10.45 6.63
N SER A 32 4.75 -9.31 6.71
CA SER A 32 3.30 -9.19 6.88
C SER A 32 2.76 -8.14 5.91
N PRO A 33 1.53 -8.33 5.38
CA PRO A 33 0.90 -7.36 4.49
C PRO A 33 0.60 -6.05 5.23
N LEU A 34 0.35 -4.99 4.46
CA LEU A 34 -0.16 -3.74 5.02
C LEU A 34 -1.55 -3.97 5.61
N ALA A 35 -1.86 -3.24 6.69
CA ALA A 35 -3.21 -3.25 7.24
C ALA A 35 -4.18 -2.62 6.23
N PRO A 36 -5.34 -3.26 5.94
CA PRO A 36 -6.34 -2.65 5.09
C PRO A 36 -6.95 -1.44 5.79
N VAL A 37 -7.28 -0.41 5.00
CA VAL A 37 -8.05 0.73 5.48
C VAL A 37 -9.37 0.74 4.71
N ALA A 38 -10.47 0.76 5.45
CA ALA A 38 -11.79 0.86 4.84
C ALA A 38 -11.99 2.26 4.27
N LEU A 39 -12.54 2.32 3.06
CA LEU A 39 -12.84 3.56 2.36
C LEU A 39 -14.24 3.51 1.75
N THR A 40 -14.86 4.67 1.65
CA THR A 40 -16.15 4.87 0.98
C THR A 40 -16.03 5.94 -0.10
N VAL A 41 -16.70 5.71 -1.23
CA VAL A 41 -16.74 6.67 -2.35
C VAL A 41 -18.11 7.32 -2.37
N SER A 42 -18.13 8.65 -2.31
CA SER A 42 -19.36 9.47 -2.33
C SER A 42 -19.24 10.52 -3.43
N GLY A 43 -19.80 10.23 -4.61
CA GLY A 43 -19.63 11.06 -5.79
C GLY A 43 -18.15 11.14 -6.19
N THR A 44 -17.57 12.34 -6.09
CA THR A 44 -16.14 12.60 -6.37
C THR A 44 -15.28 12.63 -5.11
N SER A 45 -15.83 12.30 -3.93
CA SER A 45 -15.11 12.28 -2.66
C SER A 45 -14.77 10.87 -2.21
N ILE A 46 -13.59 10.72 -1.60
CA ILE A 46 -13.11 9.49 -0.96
C ILE A 46 -13.00 9.78 0.54
N ASN A 47 -13.70 9.00 1.37
CA ASN A 47 -13.59 9.07 2.82
C ASN A 47 -12.96 7.80 3.37
N LEU A 48 -11.98 7.96 4.26
CA LEU A 48 -11.41 6.88 5.05
C LEU A 48 -12.15 6.80 6.40
N SER A 49 -12.47 5.60 6.85
CA SER A 49 -13.18 5.36 8.12
C SER A 49 -12.23 5.07 9.27
#